data_AF-A0A2G6EBS3-F1
#
_entry.id   AF-A0A2G6EBS3-F1
#
_cell.length_a   1.000
_cell.length_b   1.000
_cell.length_c   1.000
_cell.angle_alpha   90.00
_cell.angle_beta   90.00
_cell.angle_gamma   90.00
#
_symmetry.space_group_name_H-M   'P 1'
#
loop_
_entity.id
_entity.type
_entity.pdbx_description
1 polymer ?
#
loop_
_entity_poly.entity_id
_entity_poly.type
_entity_poly.pdbx_seq_one_letter_code
_entity_poly.pdbx_strand_id
1 'polypeptide(L)' 'MFMKKPKYRKFDYQPRFYNPITDEEEKRKRKLGFRKKQTSSYSSFKTKSPIIYIIMFVFILYLFLKWKGIM' A
#
# COMPACT_ATOMS: atom_id res chain seq x y z
N MET A 1 18.63 9.52 8.56
CA MET A 1 17.25 9.59 9.10
C MET A 1 16.59 10.86 8.55
N PHE A 2 15.95 10.76 7.39
CA PHE A 2 15.27 11.88 6.76
C PHE A 2 13.96 12.16 7.51
N MET A 3 13.82 13.35 8.08
CA MET A 3 12.67 13.80 8.86
C MET A 3 11.36 13.52 8.08
N LYS A 4 10.55 12.56 8.55
CA LYS A 4 9.18 12.42 8.08
C LYS A 4 8.41 13.66 8.52
N LYS A 5 7.87 14.42 7.56
CA LYS A 5 7.01 15.57 7.86
C LYS A 5 5.85 15.11 8.77
N PRO A 6 5.57 15.81 9.88
CA PRO A 6 4.44 15.47 10.73
C PRO A 6 3.16 15.61 9.91
N LYS A 7 2.39 14.51 9.85
CA LYS A 7 1.10 14.48 9.17
C LYS A 7 0.03 14.35 10.25
N TYR A 8 -1.00 15.18 10.16
CA TYR A 8 -2.16 15.07 11.05
C TYR A 8 -2.77 13.67 10.92
N ARG A 9 -3.08 13.05 12.07
CA ARG A 9 -3.82 11.80 12.11
C ARG A 9 -5.22 12.11 11.59
N LYS A 10 -5.58 11.53 10.44
CA LYS A 10 -6.96 11.59 9.95
C LYS A 10 -7.82 10.84 10.97
N PHE A 11 -8.69 11.56 11.66
CA PHE A 11 -9.67 10.97 12.54
C PHE A 11 -10.81 10.49 11.64
N ASP A 12 -10.79 9.20 11.30
CA ASP A 12 -11.91 8.59 10.58
C ASP A 12 -13.06 8.44 11.58
N TYR A 13 -13.86 9.51 11.75
CA TYR A 13 -15.08 9.44 12.55
C TYR A 13 -16.09 8.61 11.77
N GLN A 14 -16.31 7.38 12.21
CA GLN A 14 -17.46 6.62 11.76
C GLN A 14 -18.66 7.04 12.62
N PRO A 15 -19.66 7.74 12.06
CA PRO A 15 -20.79 8.20 12.85
C PRO A 15 -21.53 6.98 13.41
N ARG A 16 -21.66 6.89 14.74
CA ARG A 16 -22.30 5.74 15.41
C ARG A 16 -23.74 5.49 14.97
N PHE A 17 -24.43 6.53 14.51
CA PHE A 17 -25.85 6.49 14.12
C PHE A 17 -26.08 6.52 12.61
N TYR A 18 -25.02 6.52 11.80
CA TYR A 18 -25.20 6.46 10.35
C TYR A 18 -25.43 5.01 9.92
N ASN A 19 -26.64 4.72 9.43
CA ASN A 19 -26.94 3.44 8.81
C ASN A 19 -26.75 3.56 7.28
N PRO A 20 -25.62 3.10 6.72
CA PRO A 20 -25.35 3.16 5.29
C PRO A 20 -26.41 2.40 4.45
N ILE A 21 -27.09 1.41 5.06
CA ILE A 21 -28.05 0.56 4.34
C ILE A 21 -29.34 1.34 4.00
N THR A 22 -29.69 2.35 4.79
CA THR A 22 -30.91 3.15 4.59
C THR A 22 -30.69 4.39 3.73
N ASP A 23 -29.44 4.77 3.45
CA ASP A 23 -29.13 5.97 2.67
C ASP A 23 -29.14 5.69 1.16
N GLU A 24 -30.14 6.25 0.47
CA GLU A 24 -30.29 6.11 -0.99
C GLU A 24 -29.17 6.78 -1.78
N GLU A 25 -28.55 7.84 -1.25
CA GLU A 25 -27.43 8.48 -1.91
C GLU A 25 -26.20 7.58 -1.89
N GLU A 26 -25.99 6.84 -0.80
CA GLU A 26 -24.88 5.90 -0.69
C GLU A 26 -25.07 4.71 -1.64
N LYS A 27 -26.30 4.20 -1.79
CA LYS A 27 -26.64 3.16 -2.79
C LYS A 27 -26.34 3.62 -4.21
N ARG A 28 -26.66 4.87 -4.55
CA ARG A 28 -26.35 5.46 -5.86
C ARG A 28 -24.83 5.59 -6.06
N LYS A 29 -24.10 6.07 -5.06
CA LYS A 29 -22.63 6.18 -5.08
C LYS A 29 -21.94 4.81 -5.22
N ARG A 30 -22.49 3.74 -4.60
CA ARG A 30 -22.03 2.35 -4.75
C ARG A 30 -22.22 1.83 -6.18
N LYS A 31 -23.38 2.05 -6.80
CA LYS A 31 -23.68 1.64 -8.19
C LYS A 31 -22.77 2.33 -9.20
N LEU A 32 -22.40 3.58 -8.92
CA LEU A 32 -21.55 4.40 -9.79
C LEU A 32 -20.04 4.14 -9.60
N GLY A 33 -19.64 3.18 -8.75
CA GLY A 33 -18.22 2.83 -8.56
C GLY A 33 -17.38 3.92 -7.88
N PHE A 34 -18.00 5.00 -7.39
CA PHE A 34 -17.33 6.06 -6.63
C PHE A 34 -17.03 5.62 -5.19
N ARG A 35 -16.40 4.46 -5.02
CA ARG A 35 -15.78 4.12 -3.74
C ARG A 35 -14.49 4.92 -3.66
N LYS A 36 -14.59 6.15 -3.13
CA LYS A 36 -13.42 6.84 -2.56
C LYS A 36 -12.80 5.81 -1.62
N LYS A 37 -11.57 5.36 -1.91
CA LYS A 37 -10.81 4.41 -1.09
C LYS A 37 -10.67 5.00 0.33
N GLN A 38 -11.70 4.82 1.16
CA GLN A 38 -11.65 5.10 2.59
C GLN A 38 -10.70 4.05 3.16
N THR A 39 -9.45 4.50 3.28
CA THR A 39 -8.56 4.13 4.39
C THR A 39 -8.59 2.66 4.81
N SER A 40 -8.27 1.76 3.89
CA SER A 40 -7.63 0.50 4.25
C SER A 40 -6.17 0.75 4.66
N SER A 41 -5.96 1.58 5.69
CA SER A 41 -4.65 1.87 6.28
C SER A 41 -4.02 0.66 6.98
N TYR A 42 -4.68 -0.50 6.96
CA TYR A 42 -4.20 -1.76 7.53
C TYR A 42 -3.98 -2.88 6.50
N SER A 43 -4.27 -2.68 5.20
CA SER A 43 -4.25 -3.78 4.21
C SER A 43 -3.21 -3.63 3.10
N SER A 44 -2.24 -2.71 3.22
CA SER A 44 -1.18 -2.57 2.20
C SER A 44 0.20 -2.93 2.73
N PHE A 45 0.31 -3.97 3.57
CA PHE A 45 1.46 -4.85 3.42
C PHE A 45 1.34 -5.47 2.03
N LYS A 46 1.69 -4.69 1.01
CA LYS A 46 1.96 -5.16 -0.33
C LYS A 46 2.98 -6.26 -0.10
N THR A 47 2.55 -7.49 -0.27
CA THR A 47 3.40 -8.67 -0.32
C THR A 47 4.46 -8.34 -1.35
N LYS A 48 5.63 -7.86 -0.90
CA LYS A 48 6.73 -7.59 -1.82
C LYS A 48 7.00 -8.94 -2.46
N SER A 49 6.86 -8.99 -3.79
CA SER A 49 7.08 -10.23 -4.51
C SER A 49 8.48 -10.74 -4.14
N PRO A 50 8.62 -12.00 -3.69
CA PRO A 50 9.91 -12.54 -3.26
C PRO A 50 10.94 -12.56 -4.40
N ILE A 51 10.48 -12.35 -5.64
CA ILE A 51 11.29 -12.17 -6.85
C ILE A 51 12.36 -11.07 -6.68
N ILE A 52 12.08 -10.00 -5.93
CA ILE A 52 13.06 -8.92 -5.73
C ILE A 52 14.34 -9.42 -5.03
N TYR A 53 14.21 -10.40 -4.13
CA TYR A 53 15.35 -10.99 -3.44
C TYR A 53 16.18 -11.89 -4.35
N ILE A 54 15.53 -12.59 -5.28
CA ILE A 54 16.20 -13.42 -6.29
C ILE A 54 17.02 -12.54 -7.23
N ILE A 55 16.43 -11.45 -7.74
CA ILE A 55 17.13 -10.48 -8.61
C ILE A 55 18.33 -9.87 -7.88
N MET A 56 18.13 -9.47 -6.62
CA MET A 56 19.20 -8.90 -5.79
C MET A 56 20.34 -9.91 -5.55
N PHE A 57 20.03 -11.18 -5.30
CA PHE A 57 21.02 -12.24 -5.12
C PHE A 57 21.86 -12.46 -6.38
N VAL A 58 21.21 -12.57 -7.55
CA VAL A 58 21.90 -12.71 -8.85
C VAL A 58 22.82 -11.52 -9.12
N PHE A 59 22.37 -10.30 -8.82
CA PHE A 59 23.16 -9.09 -9.02
C PHE A 59 24.42 -9.08 -8.15
N ILE A 60 24.31 -9.46 -6.87
CA ILE A 60 25.46 -9.57 -5.96
C ILE A 60 26.45 -10.62 -6.46
N LEU A 61 25.95 -11.76 -6.91
CA LEU A 61 26.77 -12.87 -7.42
C LEU A 61 27.53 -12.48 -8.69
N TYR A 62 26.88 -11.74 -9.60
CA TYR A 62 27.51 -11.16 -10.79
C TYR A 62 28.66 -10.20 -10.42
N LEU A 63 28.43 -9.27 -9.50
CA LEU A 63 29.46 -8.33 -9.06
C LEU A 63 30.64 -9.06 -8.40
N PHE A 64 30.36 -10.09 -7.60
CA PHE A 64 31.40 -10.90 -6.96
C PHE A 64 32.28 -11.60 -7.99
N LEU A 65 31.69 -12.23 -9.01
CA LEU A 65 32.44 -12.90 -10.08
C LEU A 65 33.27 -11.91 -10.90
N LYS A 66 32.69 -10.75 -11.22
CA LYS A 66 33.38 -9.67 -11.94
C LYS A 66 34.56 -9.10 -11.16
N TRP A 67 34.40 -8.84 -9.86
CA TRP A 67 35.48 -8.34 -9.02
C TRP A 67 36.58 -9.36 -8.78
N LYS A 68 36.25 -10.66 -8.80
CA LYS A 68 37.23 -11.74 -8.69
C LYS A 68 38.02 -11.96 -9.99
N GLY A 69 37.71 -11.21 -11.07
CA GLY A 69 38.41 -11.28 -12.35
C GLY A 69 38.17 -12.57 -13.12
N ILE A 70 37.08 -13.29 -12.80
CA ILE A 70 36.71 -14.55 -13.44
C ILE A 70 35.89 -14.33 -14.72
N MET A 71 35.41 -13.10 -14.94
CA MET A 71 34.72 -12.62 -16.15
C MET A 71 35.00 -11.12 -16.31
#